data_AF-D8G4Y9-F1
#
_entry.id   AF-D8G4Y9-F1
#
_cell.length_a   1.000
_cell.length_b   1.000
_cell.length_c   1.000
_cell.angle_alpha   90.00
_cell.angle_beta   90.00
_cell.angle_gamma   90.00
#
_symmetry.space_group_name_H-M   'P 1'
#
loop_
_entity.id
_entity.type
_entity.pdbx_description
1 polymer ?
#
loop_
_entity_poly.entity_id
_entity_poly.type
_entity_poly.pdbx_seq_one_letter_code
_entity_poly.pdbx_strand_id
1 'polypeptide(L)'
;MWGHGIGENGVSDGAVERLKQEPRSSPTVEKLGYAAIVFAIRGRIIKMKMRDRGILPLALAMILATAGVVRSQALQISPGFKEPLTVSGTSGGPNNSGDCGNIAPTPNLIIQVGEDLPYWRINVQTAGAPTILIQGPAGRFCILPESAGAGNLEFSGFGNKGTYSIFVGDRAQGQHPYNLSITQSRN
;
A
#
# COMPACT_ATOMS: atom_id res chain seq x y z
N MET A 1 1.45 8.81 -65.98
CA MET A 1 1.71 10.22 -66.36
C MET A 1 1.74 11.02 -65.06
N TRP A 2 2.91 11.59 -64.74
CA TRP A 2 3.24 12.79 -63.94
C TRP A 2 2.19 13.34 -62.96
N GLY A 3 2.48 13.72 -61.70
CA GLY A 3 3.74 13.99 -61.00
C GLY A 3 3.53 15.16 -60.01
N HIS A 4 4.33 15.15 -58.93
CA HIS A 4 4.74 16.26 -58.06
C HIS A 4 3.78 16.88 -57.00
N GLY A 5 4.34 17.07 -55.80
CA GLY A 5 3.74 17.85 -54.71
C GLY A 5 4.44 17.68 -53.35
N ILE A 6 5.71 18.03 -53.28
CA ILE A 6 6.57 18.15 -52.07
C ILE A 6 6.10 19.29 -51.16
N GLY A 7 6.24 19.10 -49.84
CA GLY A 7 6.05 20.14 -48.82
C GLY A 7 6.88 19.84 -47.57
N GLU A 8 8.06 20.45 -47.51
CA GLU A 8 9.00 20.43 -46.39
C GLU A 8 8.65 21.47 -45.31
N ASN A 9 9.26 21.28 -44.14
CA ASN A 9 9.66 22.27 -43.12
C ASN A 9 8.77 22.46 -41.88
N GLY A 10 9.38 22.20 -40.72
CA GLY A 10 8.88 22.58 -39.41
C GLY A 10 9.68 22.06 -38.22
N VAL A 11 11.01 22.00 -38.29
CA VAL A 11 11.88 21.87 -37.10
C VAL A 11 11.93 23.23 -36.42
N SER A 12 11.68 23.27 -35.11
CA SER A 12 12.06 24.40 -34.27
C SER A 12 12.59 23.88 -32.94
N ASP A 13 13.91 24.03 -32.83
CA ASP A 13 14.67 24.18 -31.59
C ASP A 13 14.01 25.21 -30.66
N GLY A 14 14.05 24.96 -29.35
CA GLY A 14 13.51 25.91 -28.39
C GLY A 14 13.74 25.55 -26.92
N ALA A 15 14.95 25.82 -26.47
CA ALA A 15 15.28 26.29 -25.12
C ALA A 15 15.06 25.36 -23.90
N VAL A 16 16.20 24.83 -23.45
CA VAL A 16 16.48 24.43 -22.07
C VAL A 16 16.47 25.68 -21.18
N GLU A 17 15.46 25.83 -20.33
CA GLU A 17 15.46 26.86 -19.28
C GLU A 17 15.61 26.22 -17.90
N ARG A 18 16.85 26.30 -17.41
CA ARG A 18 17.27 26.02 -16.04
C ARG A 18 16.69 27.11 -15.13
N LEU A 19 15.66 26.79 -14.34
CA LEU A 19 15.24 27.62 -13.21
C LEU A 19 15.53 26.92 -11.88
N LYS A 20 16.72 27.27 -11.38
CA LYS A 20 17.10 27.56 -10.00
C LYS A 20 16.16 27.05 -8.88
N GLN A 21 16.66 26.08 -8.13
CA GLN A 21 16.22 25.73 -6.78
C GLN A 21 16.42 26.92 -5.81
N GLU A 22 15.41 27.19 -4.98
CA GLU A 22 15.60 27.77 -3.66
C GLU A 22 14.54 27.17 -2.69
N PRO A 23 14.92 26.74 -1.47
CA PRO A 23 14.04 25.97 -0.59
C PRO A 23 13.18 26.91 0.28
N ARG A 24 11.85 26.74 0.26
CA ARG A 24 10.96 27.45 1.16
C ARG A 24 10.38 26.50 2.21
N SER A 25 10.88 26.72 3.42
CA SER A 25 10.38 26.39 4.75
C SER A 25 8.92 25.90 4.86
N SER A 26 8.80 24.78 5.56
CA SER A 26 7.65 24.19 6.24
C SER A 26 6.70 25.20 6.91
N PRO A 27 5.39 24.88 6.94
CA PRO A 27 4.63 25.04 8.18
C PRO A 27 4.03 23.72 8.66
N THR A 28 4.42 23.38 9.89
CA THR A 28 3.68 22.75 10.98
C THR A 28 2.18 22.50 10.69
N VAL A 29 1.79 21.22 10.64
CA VAL A 29 0.39 20.81 10.80
C VAL A 29 0.24 20.04 12.10
N GLU A 30 -0.58 20.63 12.97
CA GLU A 30 -1.03 20.16 14.26
C GLU A 30 -1.49 18.70 14.23
N LYS A 31 -0.96 17.89 15.16
CA LYS A 31 -1.48 16.56 15.47
C LYS A 31 -2.41 16.66 16.68
N LEU A 32 -3.71 16.58 16.41
CA LEU A 32 -4.75 16.38 17.42
C LEU A 32 -4.96 14.88 17.66
N GLY A 33 -4.88 14.49 18.93
CA GLY A 33 -5.68 13.41 19.52
C GLY A 33 -5.18 11.97 19.32
N TYR A 34 -4.34 11.48 20.23
CA TYR A 34 -4.31 10.05 20.58
C TYR A 34 -4.70 9.86 22.04
N ALA A 35 -5.73 9.05 22.22
CA ALA A 35 -6.35 8.73 23.49
C ALA A 35 -5.49 7.78 24.33
N ALA A 36 -5.50 8.06 25.63
CA ALA A 36 -5.41 7.16 26.78
C ALA A 36 -4.48 5.95 26.73
N ILE A 37 -3.40 6.01 27.53
CA ILE A 37 -2.97 4.86 28.35
C ILE A 37 -2.55 5.40 29.74
N VAL A 38 -3.47 5.32 30.71
CA VAL A 38 -3.16 5.57 32.12
C VAL A 38 -2.57 4.29 32.70
N PHE A 39 -1.24 4.18 32.75
CA PHE A 39 -0.57 3.16 33.55
C PHE A 39 -0.33 3.70 34.96
N ALA A 40 -1.04 3.12 35.92
CA ALA A 40 -0.86 3.38 37.34
C ALA A 40 0.49 2.81 37.82
N ILE A 41 1.46 3.69 38.13
CA ILE A 41 2.68 3.31 38.85
C ILE A 41 2.58 3.86 40.28
N ARG A 42 2.12 3.02 41.21
CA ARG A 42 2.31 3.26 42.65
C ARG A 42 3.78 2.99 43.00
N GLY A 43 4.62 4.00 42.80
CA GLY A 43 6.04 3.99 43.16
C GLY A 43 6.31 4.75 44.47
N ARG A 44 6.94 4.05 45.42
CA ARG A 44 7.28 4.45 46.79
C ARG A 44 8.23 5.66 46.82
N ILE A 45 7.90 6.73 47.55
CA ILE A 45 8.79 7.91 47.73
C ILE A 45 9.95 7.53 48.65
N ILE A 46 11.16 7.42 48.11
CA ILE A 46 12.41 7.41 48.89
C ILE A 46 12.78 8.88 49.15
N LYS A 47 12.61 9.34 50.39
CA LYS A 47 13.20 10.62 50.83
C LYS A 47 14.71 10.44 50.95
N MET A 48 15.48 11.00 50.01
CA MET A 48 16.91 11.23 50.19
C MET A 48 17.17 12.72 50.36
N LYS A 49 17.66 13.07 51.54
CA LYS A 49 18.19 14.38 51.92
C LYS A 49 19.71 14.31 51.74
N MET A 50 20.28 14.99 50.74
CA MET A 50 21.73 15.20 50.70
C MET A 50 22.08 16.51 49.99
N ARG A 51 23.08 17.17 50.56
CA ARG A 51 23.45 18.57 50.45
C ARG A 51 24.68 18.74 49.56
N ASP A 52 24.59 19.69 48.65
CA ASP A 52 25.63 20.46 47.93
C ASP A 52 26.58 19.81 46.89
N ARG A 53 26.52 20.44 45.70
CA ARG A 53 27.57 20.70 44.68
C ARG A 53 28.10 19.53 43.83
N GLY A 54 27.47 19.38 42.66
CA GLY A 54 28.05 18.75 41.47
C GLY A 54 27.18 19.07 40.25
N ILE A 55 27.76 19.65 39.20
CA ILE A 55 27.09 19.91 37.93
C ILE A 55 26.71 18.54 37.33
N LEU A 56 25.42 18.24 37.29
CA LEU A 56 24.91 16.98 36.73
C LEU A 56 24.69 17.17 35.22
N PRO A 57 25.32 16.37 34.34
CA PRO A 57 25.03 16.44 32.92
C PRO A 57 23.60 15.92 32.74
N LEU A 58 22.68 16.76 32.26
CA LEU A 58 21.38 16.30 31.79
C LEU A 58 21.60 15.40 30.57
N ALA A 59 21.70 14.08 30.81
CA ALA A 59 21.63 13.08 29.76
C ALA A 59 20.18 13.07 29.24
N LEU A 60 19.93 13.81 28.16
CA LEU A 60 18.66 13.81 27.45
C LEU A 60 18.55 12.48 26.68
N ALA A 61 17.93 11.48 27.30
CA ALA A 61 17.64 10.21 26.63
C ALA A 61 16.61 10.44 25.51
N MET A 62 17.07 10.51 24.26
CA MET A 62 16.18 10.47 23.10
C MET A 62 15.59 9.06 23.00
N ILE A 63 14.33 8.92 23.40
CA ILE A 63 13.54 7.72 23.12
C ILE A 63 13.22 7.75 21.62
N LEU A 64 14.01 7.06 20.79
CA LEU A 64 13.61 6.77 19.42
C LEU A 64 12.42 5.80 19.50
N ALA A 65 11.22 6.32 19.29
CA ALA A 65 10.06 5.50 19.02
C ALA A 65 10.31 4.74 17.71
N THR A 66 10.67 3.46 17.81
CA THR A 66 10.69 2.57 16.66
C THR A 66 9.27 2.47 16.14
N ALA A 67 8.96 3.18 15.05
CA ALA A 67 7.74 2.94 14.30
C ALA A 67 7.80 1.48 13.84
N GLY A 68 6.97 0.63 14.44
CA GLY A 68 6.88 -0.78 14.07
C GLY A 68 6.47 -0.90 12.62
N VAL A 69 7.39 -1.35 11.77
CA VAL A 69 7.05 -1.76 10.40
C VAL A 69 6.20 -3.02 10.55
N VAL A 70 4.87 -2.88 10.37
CA VAL A 70 3.98 -4.02 10.29
C VAL A 70 4.29 -4.76 8.99
N ARG A 71 5.10 -5.81 9.09
CA ARG A 71 5.43 -6.65 7.95
C ARG A 71 4.24 -7.57 7.70
N SER A 72 3.59 -7.44 6.54
CA SER A 72 2.50 -8.33 6.15
C SER A 72 3.03 -9.76 6.13
N GLN A 73 2.58 -10.59 7.06
CA GLN A 73 3.01 -11.98 7.18
C GLN A 73 2.42 -12.78 6.02
N ALA A 74 3.27 -13.56 5.34
CA ALA A 74 2.84 -14.35 4.20
C ALA A 74 1.86 -15.44 4.65
N LEU A 75 0.70 -15.50 4.00
CA LEU A 75 -0.29 -16.51 4.29
C LEU A 75 -0.07 -17.75 3.41
N GLN A 76 0.00 -18.91 4.04
CA GLN A 76 0.12 -20.19 3.33
C GLN A 76 -1.26 -20.70 2.92
N ILE A 77 -1.44 -21.05 1.65
CA ILE A 77 -2.64 -21.75 1.17
C ILE A 77 -2.26 -22.92 0.26
N SER A 78 -3.06 -23.99 0.31
CA SER A 78 -2.98 -25.18 -0.53
C SER A 78 -4.40 -25.66 -0.83
N PRO A 79 -4.61 -26.56 -1.80
CA PRO A 79 -5.93 -27.17 -2.01
C PRO A 79 -6.53 -27.69 -0.70
N GLY A 80 -7.80 -27.39 -0.47
CA GLY A 80 -8.52 -27.71 0.77
C GLY A 80 -8.38 -26.67 1.90
N PHE A 81 -7.82 -25.48 1.65
CA PHE A 81 -7.77 -24.45 2.70
C PHE A 81 -9.17 -24.04 3.18
N LYS A 82 -9.27 -23.54 4.42
CA LYS A 82 -10.55 -23.12 5.02
C LYS A 82 -11.08 -21.83 4.37
N GLU A 83 -12.33 -21.87 3.90
CA GLU A 83 -12.95 -20.77 3.13
C GLU A 83 -14.13 -20.09 3.86
N PRO A 84 -14.47 -18.84 3.50
CA PRO A 84 -13.63 -17.91 2.76
C PRO A 84 -12.44 -17.47 3.63
N LEU A 85 -11.30 -17.30 2.99
CA LEU A 85 -10.19 -16.59 3.61
C LEU A 85 -10.46 -15.09 3.44
N THR A 86 -10.53 -14.36 4.55
CA THR A 86 -10.91 -12.94 4.53
C THR A 86 -9.79 -12.04 5.05
N VAL A 87 -9.55 -10.93 4.35
CA VAL A 87 -8.58 -9.90 4.72
C VAL A 87 -9.21 -8.52 4.52
N SER A 88 -8.98 -7.59 5.44
CA SER A 88 -9.43 -6.21 5.32
C SER A 88 -8.26 -5.25 5.27
N GLY A 89 -8.45 -4.08 4.65
CA GLY A 89 -7.41 -3.07 4.54
C GLY A 89 -7.92 -1.80 3.87
N THR A 90 -7.00 -1.01 3.32
CA THR A 90 -7.27 0.22 2.58
C THR A 90 -6.77 0.11 1.16
N SER A 91 -7.62 0.47 0.19
CA SER A 91 -7.29 0.49 -1.23
C SER A 91 -6.49 1.73 -1.59
N GLY A 92 -5.87 1.72 -2.76
CA GLY A 92 -5.16 2.89 -3.28
C GLY A 92 -3.76 3.06 -2.68
N GLY A 93 -3.22 4.27 -2.82
CA GLY A 93 -1.93 4.66 -2.26
C GLY A 93 -1.15 5.65 -3.13
N PRO A 94 0.03 6.08 -2.67
CA PRO A 94 0.78 7.14 -3.36
C PRO A 94 1.45 6.66 -4.66
N ASN A 95 1.59 5.35 -4.88
CA ASN A 95 2.38 4.82 -5.98
C ASN A 95 1.52 4.55 -7.21
N ASN A 96 1.78 5.25 -8.31
CA ASN A 96 1.16 4.93 -9.59
C ASN A 96 1.79 3.65 -10.17
N SER A 97 0.98 2.62 -10.38
CA SER A 97 1.43 1.33 -10.93
C SER A 97 1.53 1.32 -12.47
N GLY A 98 1.11 2.40 -13.13
CA GLY A 98 1.04 2.54 -14.59
C GLY A 98 -0.35 2.14 -15.10
N ASP A 99 -0.54 0.86 -15.38
CA ASP A 99 -1.75 0.30 -15.99
C ASP A 99 -2.86 -0.03 -14.96
N CYS A 100 -2.51 -0.15 -13.67
CA CYS A 100 -3.39 -0.68 -12.64
C CYS A 100 -3.79 0.31 -11.54
N GLY A 101 -3.75 1.61 -11.83
CA GLY A 101 -4.11 2.67 -10.90
C GLY A 101 -3.07 2.87 -9.78
N ASN A 102 -3.50 3.56 -8.73
CA ASN A 102 -2.67 3.90 -7.58
C ASN A 102 -2.70 2.77 -6.54
N ILE A 103 -1.55 2.37 -6.02
CA ILE A 103 -1.38 1.26 -5.07
C ILE A 103 -0.56 1.67 -3.84
N ALA A 104 -0.65 0.87 -2.79
CA ALA A 104 0.14 1.05 -1.59
C ALA A 104 1.64 0.78 -1.85
N PRO A 105 2.56 1.31 -1.02
CA PRO A 105 4.00 1.05 -1.16
C PRO A 105 4.41 -0.40 -0.95
N THR A 106 3.57 -1.18 -0.27
CA THR A 106 3.76 -2.60 0.01
C THR A 106 2.52 -3.39 -0.39
N PRO A 107 2.65 -4.68 -0.73
CA PRO A 107 1.49 -5.53 -1.02
C PRO A 107 0.49 -5.51 0.13
N ASN A 108 -0.79 -5.44 -0.21
CA ASN A 108 -1.89 -5.57 0.74
C ASN A 108 -1.94 -6.98 1.33
N LEU A 109 -1.59 -7.99 0.52
CA LEU A 109 -1.57 -9.39 0.92
C LEU A 109 -0.42 -10.12 0.19
N ILE A 110 0.35 -10.90 0.95
CA ILE A 110 1.32 -11.84 0.40
C ILE A 110 0.80 -13.25 0.67
N ILE A 111 0.67 -14.05 -0.38
CA ILE A 111 0.21 -15.44 -0.29
C ILE A 111 1.32 -16.35 -0.79
N GLN A 112 1.51 -17.46 -0.11
CA GLN A 112 2.38 -18.54 -0.54
C GLN A 112 1.51 -19.76 -0.83
N VAL A 113 1.36 -20.04 -2.12
CA VAL A 113 0.60 -21.17 -2.63
C VAL A 113 1.51 -22.39 -2.63
N GLY A 114 1.22 -23.37 -1.78
CA GLY A 114 2.07 -24.55 -1.57
C GLY A 114 2.02 -25.55 -2.72
N GLU A 115 0.87 -25.66 -3.37
CA GLU A 115 0.55 -26.56 -4.50
C GLU A 115 -0.41 -25.86 -5.45
N ASP A 116 -0.39 -26.24 -6.72
CA ASP A 116 -1.26 -25.65 -7.75
C ASP A 116 -2.74 -25.70 -7.32
N LEU A 117 -3.41 -24.54 -7.32
CA LEU A 117 -4.83 -24.40 -7.08
C LEU A 117 -5.58 -24.55 -8.41
N PRO A 118 -6.41 -25.60 -8.58
CA PRO A 118 -7.15 -25.81 -9.83
C PRO A 118 -8.15 -24.69 -10.11
N TYR A 119 -8.63 -24.06 -9.04
CA TYR A 119 -9.45 -22.87 -9.09
C TYR A 119 -9.22 -22.04 -7.82
N TRP A 120 -9.16 -20.73 -7.99
CA TRP A 120 -9.33 -19.79 -6.91
C TRP A 120 -10.06 -18.55 -7.44
N ARG A 121 -10.77 -17.88 -6.54
CA ARG A 121 -11.47 -16.64 -6.77
C ARG A 121 -11.08 -15.66 -5.70
N ILE A 122 -10.70 -14.46 -6.11
CA ILE A 122 -10.44 -13.31 -5.25
C ILE A 122 -11.57 -12.32 -5.52
N ASN A 123 -12.29 -11.93 -4.48
CA ASN A 123 -13.34 -10.91 -4.55
C ASN A 123 -12.97 -9.76 -3.63
N VAL A 124 -13.05 -8.52 -4.11
CA VAL A 124 -12.79 -7.30 -3.36
C VAL A 124 -14.03 -6.43 -3.38
N GLN A 125 -14.51 -6.07 -2.18
CA GLN A 125 -15.62 -5.14 -1.98
C GLN A 125 -15.08 -3.85 -1.36
N THR A 126 -15.31 -2.73 -2.03
CA THR A 126 -14.86 -1.40 -1.58
C THR A 126 -15.57 -0.29 -2.34
N ALA A 127 -15.48 0.95 -1.85
CA ALA A 127 -15.99 2.12 -2.57
C ALA A 127 -14.97 2.61 -3.61
N GLY A 128 -15.36 3.58 -4.42
CA GLY A 128 -14.46 4.25 -5.37
C GLY A 128 -14.30 3.50 -6.69
N ALA A 129 -13.08 3.46 -7.21
CA ALA A 129 -12.74 2.84 -8.50
C ALA A 129 -11.65 1.78 -8.29
N PRO A 130 -11.97 0.65 -7.61
CA PRO A 130 -10.96 -0.30 -7.17
C PRO A 130 -10.27 -1.04 -8.30
N THR A 131 -9.01 -1.41 -8.09
CA THR A 131 -8.24 -2.32 -8.95
C THR A 131 -7.64 -3.46 -8.13
N ILE A 132 -7.36 -4.60 -8.77
CA ILE A 132 -6.55 -5.66 -8.19
C ILE A 132 -5.33 -5.85 -9.09
N LEU A 133 -4.13 -5.66 -8.50
CA LEU A 133 -2.87 -6.00 -9.14
C LEU A 133 -2.31 -7.26 -8.48
N ILE A 134 -2.18 -8.34 -9.25
CA ILE A 134 -1.61 -9.61 -8.81
C ILE A 134 -0.25 -9.77 -9.47
N GLN A 135 0.79 -9.96 -8.67
CA GLN A 135 2.12 -10.35 -9.14
C GLN A 135 2.41 -11.75 -8.60
N GLY A 136 2.58 -12.72 -9.49
CA GLY A 136 2.79 -14.12 -9.11
C GLY A 136 3.66 -14.88 -10.10
N PRO A 137 3.75 -16.21 -9.95
CA PRO A 137 4.60 -17.06 -10.79
C PRO A 137 4.28 -16.99 -12.28
N ALA A 138 3.01 -16.82 -12.63
CA ALA A 138 2.55 -16.69 -14.02
C ALA A 138 2.72 -15.28 -14.60
N GLY A 139 3.18 -14.31 -13.81
CA GLY A 139 3.40 -12.92 -14.24
C GLY A 139 2.56 -11.91 -13.48
N ARG A 140 2.25 -10.80 -14.16
CA ARG A 140 1.56 -9.63 -13.60
C ARG A 140 0.18 -9.49 -14.24
N PHE A 141 -0.86 -9.45 -13.42
CA PHE A 141 -2.26 -9.33 -13.85
C PHE A 141 -2.88 -8.10 -13.21
N CYS A 142 -3.50 -7.26 -14.04
CA CYS A 142 -4.31 -6.14 -13.58
C CYS A 142 -5.78 -6.41 -13.90
N ILE A 143 -6.62 -6.31 -12.87
CA ILE A 143 -8.07 -6.41 -12.99
C ILE A 143 -8.64 -5.03 -12.72
N LEU A 144 -9.41 -4.54 -13.68
CA LEU A 144 -10.09 -3.25 -13.65
C LEU A 144 -11.59 -3.47 -13.47
N PRO A 145 -12.30 -2.54 -12.82
CA PRO A 145 -13.75 -2.64 -12.67
C PRO A 145 -14.41 -2.39 -14.03
N GLU A 146 -15.53 -3.08 -14.29
CA GLU A 146 -16.29 -2.94 -15.53
C GLU A 146 -16.78 -1.50 -15.76
N SER A 147 -17.10 -0.78 -14.68
CA SER A 147 -17.47 0.63 -14.71
C SER A 147 -16.89 1.39 -13.51
N ALA A 148 -16.70 2.70 -13.69
CA ALA A 148 -16.30 3.59 -12.61
C ALA A 148 -17.43 3.66 -11.57
N GLY A 149 -17.17 3.15 -10.36
CA GLY A 149 -18.16 3.05 -9.28
C GLY A 149 -18.67 1.64 -9.00
N ALA A 150 -18.26 0.63 -9.78
CA ALA A 150 -18.48 -0.76 -9.41
C ALA A 150 -17.65 -1.09 -8.15
N GLY A 151 -18.33 -1.14 -7.00
CA GLY A 151 -17.71 -1.39 -5.70
C GLY A 151 -17.32 -2.85 -5.45
N ASN A 152 -17.38 -3.70 -6.47
CA ASN A 152 -17.02 -5.11 -6.41
C ASN A 152 -16.09 -5.43 -7.59
N LEU A 153 -14.99 -6.11 -7.29
CA LEU A 153 -14.01 -6.54 -8.27
C LEU A 153 -13.68 -8.01 -8.04
N GLU A 154 -13.67 -8.79 -9.12
CA GLU A 154 -13.43 -10.23 -9.05
C GLU A 154 -12.33 -10.67 -10.00
N PHE A 155 -11.46 -11.55 -9.51
CA PHE A 155 -10.52 -12.33 -10.30
C PHE A 155 -10.78 -13.80 -10.02
N SER A 156 -10.76 -14.65 -11.06
CA SER A 156 -10.76 -16.09 -10.88
C SER A 156 -9.90 -16.78 -11.94
N GLY A 157 -9.37 -17.97 -11.61
CA GLY A 157 -8.55 -18.72 -12.55
C GLY A 157 -7.82 -19.89 -11.92
N PHE A 158 -6.79 -20.36 -12.61
CA PHE A 158 -5.82 -21.33 -12.09
C PHE A 158 -4.75 -20.59 -11.27
N GLY A 159 -4.34 -21.15 -10.13
CA GLY A 159 -3.30 -20.57 -9.29
C GLY A 159 -2.06 -21.46 -9.23
N ASN A 160 -1.01 -21.13 -9.99
CA ASN A 160 0.26 -21.85 -9.90
C ASN A 160 0.86 -21.80 -8.49
N LYS A 161 1.54 -22.85 -8.07
CA LYS A 161 2.40 -22.88 -6.89
C LYS A 161 3.39 -21.72 -6.91
N GLY A 162 3.54 -21.05 -5.78
CA GLY A 162 4.53 -19.99 -5.57
C GLY A 162 4.01 -18.82 -4.74
N THR A 163 4.79 -17.73 -4.75
CA THR A 163 4.46 -16.53 -3.96
C THR A 163 3.71 -15.52 -4.81
N TYR A 164 2.61 -14.99 -4.27
CA TYR A 164 1.80 -13.94 -4.85
C TYR A 164 1.86 -12.69 -3.99
N SER A 165 2.12 -11.55 -4.62
CA SER A 165 1.92 -10.23 -4.04
C SER A 165 0.65 -9.62 -4.64
N ILE A 166 -0.34 -9.35 -3.79
CA ILE A 166 -1.63 -8.79 -4.20
C ILE A 166 -1.72 -7.37 -3.65
N PHE A 167 -2.05 -6.43 -4.54
CA PHE A 167 -2.34 -5.05 -4.21
C PHE A 167 -3.80 -4.74 -4.54
N VAL A 168 -4.44 -4.00 -3.65
CA VAL A 168 -5.78 -3.43 -3.87
C VAL A 168 -5.59 -1.94 -4.13
N GLY A 169 -5.73 -1.55 -5.39
CA GLY A 169 -5.52 -0.17 -5.82
C GLY A 169 -6.81 0.61 -6.02
N ASP A 170 -6.67 1.84 -6.49
CA ASP A 170 -7.78 2.70 -6.90
C ASP A 170 -7.37 3.54 -8.13
N ARG A 171 -8.22 3.58 -9.16
CA ARG A 171 -7.95 4.34 -10.40
C ARG A 171 -8.16 5.84 -10.27
N ALA A 172 -9.05 6.24 -9.38
CA ALA A 172 -9.40 7.64 -9.12
C ALA A 172 -8.50 8.27 -8.04
N GLN A 173 -7.44 7.57 -7.63
CA GLN A 173 -6.50 7.98 -6.57
C GLN A 173 -7.18 8.13 -5.19
N GLY A 174 -8.33 7.48 -5.01
CA GLY A 174 -9.03 7.37 -3.74
C GLY A 174 -8.33 6.42 -2.78
N GLN A 175 -8.72 6.49 -1.51
CA GLN A 175 -8.38 5.50 -0.50
C GLN A 175 -9.64 5.10 0.23
N HIS A 176 -10.00 3.82 0.14
CA HIS A 176 -11.25 3.31 0.68
C HIS A 176 -11.00 2.04 1.49
N PRO A 177 -11.72 1.83 2.62
CA PRO A 177 -11.67 0.54 3.30
C PRO A 177 -12.21 -0.54 2.36
N TYR A 178 -11.59 -1.72 2.39
CA TYR A 178 -12.02 -2.88 1.60
C TYR A 178 -12.14 -4.14 2.45
N ASN A 179 -12.95 -5.07 1.93
CA ASN A 179 -12.98 -6.46 2.33
C ASN A 179 -12.61 -7.34 1.14
N LEU A 180 -11.57 -8.15 1.29
CA LEU A 180 -11.08 -9.10 0.30
C LEU A 180 -11.39 -10.51 0.80
N SER A 181 -11.97 -11.34 -0.07
CA SER A 181 -12.20 -12.76 0.20
C SER A 181 -11.55 -13.64 -0.87
N ILE A 182 -11.05 -14.80 -0.46
CA ILE A 182 -10.48 -15.82 -1.34
C ILE A 182 -11.24 -17.13 -1.13
N THR A 183 -11.69 -17.72 -2.24
CA THR A 183 -12.34 -19.05 -2.29
C THR A 183 -11.73 -19.91 -3.39
N GLN A 184 -12.03 -21.21 -3.38
CA GLN A 184 -11.55 -22.26 -4.26
C GLN A 184 -12.73 -23.11 -4.78
N SER A 185 -13.93 -22.80 -4.31
CA SER A 185 -15.22 -23.30 -4.81
C SER A 185 -15.82 -22.35 -5.86
N ARG A 186 -16.47 -22.92 -6.88
CA ARG A 186 -17.10 -22.22 -8.02
C ARG A 186 -18.60 -21.91 -7.80
N ASN A 187 -19.07 -21.92 -6.55
CA ASN A 187 -20.50 -21.84 -6.24
C ASN A 187 -21.07 -20.42 -6.29
#